data_AF-A0A834AJ42-F1
#
_entry.id   AF-A0A834AJ42-F1
#
_cell.length_a   1.000
_cell.length_b   1.000
_cell.length_c   1.000
_cell.angle_alpha   90.00
_cell.angle_beta   90.00
_cell.angle_gamma   90.00
#
_symmetry.space_group_name_H-M   'P 1'
#
loop_
_entity.id
_entity.type
_entity.pdbx_description
1 polymer ?
#
loop_
_entity_poly.entity_id
_entity_poly.type
_entity_poly.pdbx_seq_one_letter_code
_entity_poly.pdbx_strand_id
1 'polypeptide(L)'
;MGSGYYSLVATALLVMNLERTRSVRDACSNCPAGTFCGKDKGQMCVPCPPNSFSSTGGQRACDICRLCKGVFRTKKVCSPTSNTECECISGFHCLGAGCTMCEQDCKKGQELTEDGCKDCGFGTFNDGRFGACQPWTDCSPDGKAVLVNGTRERDVVCAPAGPDFSPGTSAAPHSHPGQAFRKPVPTAQEEDACSCGFPEEEEGEEGKL
;
A
#
# COMPACT_ATOMS: atom_id res chain seq x y z
N MET A 1 15.58 5.61 75.55
CA MET A 1 14.66 4.51 75.15
C MET A 1 13.74 4.84 73.95
N GLY A 2 13.80 6.05 73.34
CA GLY A 2 12.86 6.42 72.25
C GLY A 2 13.27 6.01 70.82
N SER A 3 14.56 5.85 70.54
CA SER A 3 15.06 5.65 69.17
C SER A 3 14.76 4.27 68.57
N GLY A 4 14.80 3.21 69.37
CA GLY A 4 14.51 1.84 68.90
C GLY A 4 13.03 1.60 68.66
N TYR A 5 12.16 2.14 69.52
CA TYR A 5 10.71 2.04 69.38
C TYR A 5 10.21 2.75 68.11
N TYR A 6 10.74 3.95 67.83
CA TYR A 6 10.38 4.70 66.62
C TYR A 6 10.76 3.94 65.34
N SER A 7 11.93 3.28 65.32
CA SER A 7 12.39 2.45 64.19
C SER A 7 11.50 1.22 63.95
N LEU A 8 11.04 0.56 65.03
CA LEU A 8 10.12 -0.58 64.94
C LEU A 8 8.72 -0.17 64.47
N VAL A 9 8.21 0.98 64.93
CA VAL A 9 6.91 1.51 64.49
C VAL A 9 6.99 1.94 63.02
N ALA A 10 8.08 2.61 62.61
CA ALA A 10 8.27 3.03 61.22
C ALA A 10 8.36 1.84 60.26
N THR A 11 9.11 0.79 60.63
CA THR A 11 9.21 -0.43 59.82
C THR A 11 7.87 -1.18 59.72
N ALA A 12 7.12 -1.30 60.82
CA ALA A 12 5.78 -1.90 60.80
C ALA A 12 4.80 -1.13 59.90
N LEU A 13 4.81 0.21 59.96
CA LEU A 13 3.99 1.06 59.07
C LEU A 13 4.38 0.93 57.60
N LEU A 14 5.67 0.81 57.29
CA LEU A 14 6.16 0.59 55.93
C LEU A 14 5.73 -0.78 55.39
N VAL A 15 5.80 -1.83 56.22
CA VAL A 15 5.34 -3.18 55.85
C VAL A 15 3.82 -3.20 55.63
N MET A 16 3.03 -2.60 56.53
CA MET A 16 1.58 -2.49 56.38
C MET A 16 1.19 -1.72 55.10
N ASN A 17 1.91 -0.65 54.75
CA ASN A 17 1.69 0.08 53.49
C ASN A 17 2.11 -0.73 52.26
N LEU A 18 3.18 -1.52 52.36
CA LEU A 18 3.63 -2.42 51.28
C LEU A 18 2.63 -3.56 51.04
N GLU A 19 2.09 -4.17 52.09
CA GLU A 19 1.07 -5.21 52.00
C GLU A 19 -0.25 -4.66 51.45
N ARG A 20 -0.65 -3.45 51.87
CA ARG A 20 -1.82 -2.76 51.34
C ARG A 20 -1.69 -2.42 49.86
N THR A 21 -0.52 -1.96 49.42
CA THR A 21 -0.28 -1.66 48.00
C THR A 21 -0.19 -2.92 47.14
N ARG A 22 0.27 -4.05 47.71
CA ARG A 22 0.30 -5.36 47.05
C ARG A 22 -1.10 -5.94 46.86
N SER A 23 -1.94 -5.90 47.91
CA SER A 23 -3.32 -6.37 47.84
C SER A 23 -4.18 -5.60 46.81
N VAL A 24 -3.99 -4.28 46.69
CA VAL A 24 -4.66 -3.47 45.66
C VAL A 24 -4.15 -3.78 44.24
N ARG A 25 -2.87 -4.15 44.09
CA ARG A 25 -2.31 -4.54 42.79
C ARG A 25 -2.80 -5.91 42.34
N ASP A 26 -2.86 -6.89 43.26
CA ASP A 26 -3.30 -8.25 42.97
C ASP A 26 -4.79 -8.32 42.61
N ALA A 27 -5.62 -7.42 43.16
CA ALA A 27 -7.03 -7.40 42.84
C ALA A 27 -7.34 -6.83 41.45
N CYS A 28 -6.56 -5.85 40.95
CA CYS A 28 -6.70 -5.38 39.57
C CYS A 28 -6.31 -6.45 38.55
N SER A 29 -5.30 -7.28 38.84
CA SER A 29 -4.79 -8.32 37.92
C SER A 29 -5.86 -9.32 37.47
N ASN A 30 -6.95 -9.47 38.24
CA ASN A 30 -8.05 -10.39 37.94
C ASN A 30 -9.13 -9.80 37.02
N CYS A 31 -9.06 -8.51 36.67
CA CYS A 31 -10.05 -7.92 35.78
C CYS A 31 -9.87 -8.43 34.36
N PRO A 32 -10.92 -8.94 33.68
CA PRO A 32 -10.82 -9.42 32.31
C PRO A 32 -10.70 -8.26 31.31
N ALA A 33 -10.34 -8.59 30.07
CA ALA A 33 -10.43 -7.67 28.95
C ALA A 33 -11.85 -7.06 28.83
N GLY A 34 -11.94 -5.82 28.36
CA GLY A 34 -13.18 -5.04 28.34
C GLY A 34 -13.60 -4.41 29.66
N THR A 35 -12.76 -4.54 30.69
CA THR A 35 -12.94 -3.86 31.97
C THR A 35 -11.67 -3.15 32.38
N PHE A 36 -11.81 -2.14 33.24
CA PHE A 36 -10.70 -1.48 33.91
C PHE A 36 -10.88 -1.52 35.42
N CYS A 37 -9.76 -1.41 36.14
CA CYS A 37 -9.73 -1.41 37.58
C CYS A 37 -10.12 -0.04 38.13
N GLY A 38 -11.35 0.09 38.62
CA GLY A 38 -11.87 1.31 39.24
C GLY A 38 -11.30 1.55 40.64
N LYS A 39 -11.24 2.81 41.09
CA LYS A 39 -10.82 3.15 42.47
C LYS A 39 -11.97 3.04 43.48
N ASP A 40 -13.17 2.72 43.02
CA ASP A 40 -14.37 2.72 43.85
C ASP A 40 -14.46 1.47 44.72
N LYS A 41 -14.80 1.66 46.00
CA LYS A 41 -14.78 0.63 47.04
C LYS A 41 -15.86 -0.47 46.88
N GLY A 42 -16.62 -0.47 45.78
CA GLY A 42 -17.77 -1.35 45.55
C GLY A 42 -17.67 -2.28 44.33
N GLN A 43 -16.89 -1.93 43.29
CA GLN A 43 -16.70 -2.76 42.09
C GLN A 43 -15.25 -2.64 41.62
N MET A 44 -14.49 -3.74 41.75
CA MET A 44 -13.07 -3.77 41.38
C MET A 44 -12.88 -3.66 39.86
N CYS A 45 -13.76 -4.30 39.07
CA CYS A 45 -13.67 -4.31 37.61
C CYS A 45 -14.90 -3.62 37.02
N VAL A 46 -14.69 -2.50 36.35
CA VAL A 46 -15.72 -1.66 35.76
C VAL A 46 -15.67 -1.82 34.24
N PRO A 47 -16.80 -2.04 33.54
CA PRO A 47 -16.81 -2.11 32.08
C PRO A 47 -16.26 -0.84 31.43
N CYS A 48 -15.59 -1.00 30.29
CA CYS A 48 -15.11 0.13 29.52
C CYS A 48 -16.27 1.06 29.10
N PRO A 49 -16.15 2.38 29.27
CA PRO A 49 -17.15 3.32 28.80
C PRO A 49 -17.28 3.31 27.26
N PRO A 50 -18.36 3.88 26.70
CA PRO A 50 -18.53 3.98 25.25
C PRO A 50 -17.31 4.63 24.57
N ASN A 51 -16.96 4.12 23.38
CA ASN A 51 -15.77 4.54 22.62
C ASN A 51 -14.43 4.28 23.33
N SER A 52 -14.36 3.26 24.19
CA SER A 52 -13.11 2.77 24.77
C SER A 52 -13.05 1.24 24.83
N PHE A 53 -11.84 0.71 24.97
CA PHE A 53 -11.57 -0.73 25.00
C PHE A 53 -10.41 -1.08 25.92
N SER A 54 -10.33 -2.35 26.34
CA SER A 54 -9.19 -2.92 27.06
C SER A 54 -8.91 -4.29 26.46
N SER A 55 -7.82 -4.42 25.71
CA SER A 55 -7.45 -5.67 25.01
C SER A 55 -6.88 -6.75 25.94
N THR A 56 -6.33 -6.32 27.08
CA THR A 56 -5.78 -7.19 28.11
C THR A 56 -6.53 -7.02 29.42
N GLY A 57 -6.37 -7.99 30.32
CA GLY A 57 -6.88 -7.89 31.67
C GLY A 57 -6.05 -6.96 32.56
N GLY A 58 -6.64 -6.51 33.66
CA GLY A 58 -5.98 -5.75 34.72
C GLY A 58 -5.52 -4.35 34.37
N GLN A 59 -6.03 -3.77 33.28
CA GLN A 59 -5.79 -2.37 32.97
C GLN A 59 -6.44 -1.45 34.01
N ARG A 60 -5.79 -0.32 34.33
CA ARG A 60 -6.33 0.69 35.27
C ARG A 60 -7.24 1.72 34.61
N ALA A 61 -7.23 1.75 33.29
CA ALA A 61 -8.08 2.59 32.45
C ALA A 61 -8.27 1.86 31.11
N CYS A 62 -9.34 2.17 30.41
CA CYS A 62 -9.53 1.70 29.04
C CYS A 62 -8.88 2.66 28.05
N ASP A 63 -8.31 2.12 26.99
CA ASP A 63 -7.79 2.88 25.86
C ASP A 63 -8.95 3.43 25.03
N ILE A 64 -8.80 4.65 24.50
CA ILE A 64 -9.81 5.24 23.62
C ILE A 64 -9.76 4.57 22.25
N CYS A 65 -10.95 4.23 21.73
CA CYS A 65 -11.07 3.68 20.39
C CYS A 65 -10.49 4.65 19.36
N ARG A 66 -9.66 4.14 18.44
CA ARG A 66 -9.18 4.89 17.28
C ARG A 66 -10.38 5.36 16.43
N LEU A 67 -10.36 6.61 15.98
CA LEU A 67 -11.32 7.10 15.00
C LEU A 67 -10.70 7.03 13.60
N CYS A 68 -11.41 6.40 12.66
CA CYS A 68 -11.05 6.45 11.25
C CYS A 68 -11.71 7.68 10.60
N LYS A 69 -10.90 8.65 10.17
CA LYS A 69 -11.34 9.90 9.53
C LYS A 69 -10.42 10.27 8.36
N GLY A 70 -10.90 11.12 7.45
CA GLY A 70 -10.10 11.58 6.31
C GLY A 70 -9.85 10.44 5.32
N VAL A 71 -8.58 10.13 5.06
CA VAL A 71 -8.14 9.04 4.17
C VAL A 71 -8.35 7.63 4.75
N PHE A 72 -8.83 7.53 5.99
CA PHE A 72 -9.12 6.27 6.65
C PHE A 72 -10.62 5.96 6.67
N ARG A 73 -10.95 4.69 6.45
CA ARG A 73 -12.28 4.09 6.59
C ARG A 73 -12.27 3.03 7.70
N THR A 74 -13.38 2.91 8.41
CA THR A 74 -13.54 1.85 9.42
C THR A 74 -13.67 0.49 8.77
N LYS A 75 -12.68 -0.37 8.98
CA LYS A 75 -12.70 -1.78 8.57
C LYS A 75 -13.40 -2.64 9.63
N LYS A 76 -13.09 -2.41 10.89
CA LYS A 76 -13.71 -3.07 12.04
C LYS A 76 -14.06 -2.04 13.10
N VAL A 77 -15.31 -2.08 13.56
CA VAL A 77 -15.79 -1.19 14.62
C VAL A 77 -15.16 -1.55 15.96
N CYS A 78 -15.02 -0.54 16.83
CA CYS A 78 -14.54 -0.77 18.19
C CYS A 78 -15.48 -1.69 18.98
N SER A 79 -14.89 -2.48 19.87
CA SER A 79 -15.62 -3.23 20.91
C SER A 79 -14.97 -2.97 22.27
N PRO A 80 -15.60 -3.37 23.39
CA PRO A 80 -14.97 -3.23 24.70
C PRO A 80 -13.61 -3.95 24.80
N THR A 81 -13.35 -4.98 24.00
CA THR A 81 -12.12 -5.79 24.05
C THR A 81 -11.16 -5.55 22.90
N SER A 82 -11.54 -4.76 21.89
CA SER A 82 -10.70 -4.54 20.71
C SER A 82 -10.83 -3.14 20.15
N ASN A 83 -9.69 -2.59 19.75
CA ASN A 83 -9.65 -1.29 19.10
C ASN A 83 -10.36 -1.32 17.74
N THR A 84 -10.71 -0.14 17.25
CA THR A 84 -11.15 0.06 15.86
C THR A 84 -9.99 -0.26 14.92
N GLU A 85 -10.26 -1.05 13.88
CA GLU A 85 -9.31 -1.28 12.79
C GLU A 85 -9.68 -0.36 11.63
N CYS A 86 -8.71 0.44 11.18
CA CYS A 86 -8.88 1.32 10.03
C CYS A 86 -8.21 0.73 8.79
N GLU A 87 -8.78 1.00 7.63
CA GLU A 87 -8.20 0.78 6.30
C GLU A 87 -8.12 2.11 5.55
N CYS A 88 -7.34 2.16 4.47
CA CYS A 88 -7.31 3.33 3.59
C CYS A 88 -8.53 3.33 2.65
N ILE A 89 -8.95 4.52 2.23
CA ILE A 89 -9.94 4.67 1.15
C ILE A 89 -9.39 4.14 -0.18
N SER A 90 -10.28 3.89 -1.15
CA SER A 90 -9.88 3.41 -2.47
C SER A 90 -8.88 4.36 -3.15
N GLY A 91 -7.86 3.80 -3.78
CA GLY A 91 -6.74 4.56 -4.36
C GLY A 91 -5.61 4.85 -3.37
N PHE A 92 -5.64 4.24 -2.19
CA PHE A 92 -4.57 4.30 -1.19
C PHE A 92 -4.34 2.92 -0.57
N HIS A 93 -3.14 2.70 -0.06
CA HIS A 93 -2.77 1.49 0.66
C HIS A 93 -2.15 1.82 2.01
N CYS A 94 -2.22 0.85 2.93
CA CYS A 94 -1.73 1.00 4.29
C CYS A 94 -0.20 0.90 4.35
N LEU A 95 0.41 1.88 5.01
CA LEU A 95 1.81 1.83 5.43
C LEU A 95 1.90 1.73 6.96
N GLY A 96 2.85 0.92 7.42
CA GLY A 96 3.13 0.69 8.85
C GLY A 96 2.18 -0.30 9.54
N ALA A 97 2.58 -0.71 10.74
CA ALA A 97 1.80 -1.64 11.56
C ALA A 97 0.46 -1.02 11.97
N GLY A 98 -0.64 -1.74 11.76
CA GLY A 98 -1.98 -1.25 12.09
C GLY A 98 -2.50 -0.11 11.19
N CYS A 99 -1.94 0.07 9.99
CA CYS A 99 -2.38 1.07 9.01
C CYS A 99 -2.41 2.48 9.62
N THR A 100 -1.27 2.95 10.13
CA THR A 100 -1.15 4.29 10.73
C THR A 100 -1.05 5.38 9.67
N MET A 101 -0.62 5.04 8.46
CA MET A 101 -0.48 5.96 7.33
C MET A 101 -1.09 5.35 6.06
N CYS A 102 -1.64 6.22 5.21
CA CYS A 102 -2.16 5.84 3.89
C CYS A 102 -1.29 6.49 2.82
N GLU A 103 -0.76 5.70 1.90
CA GLU A 103 0.00 6.17 0.75
C GLU A 103 -0.82 5.97 -0.52
N GLN A 104 -0.75 6.94 -1.43
CA GLN A 104 -1.54 6.94 -2.66
C GLN A 104 -1.06 5.82 -3.60
N ASP A 105 -2.02 5.11 -4.18
CA ASP A 105 -1.76 4.11 -5.21
C ASP A 105 -1.57 4.82 -6.55
N CYS A 106 -0.48 4.48 -7.26
CA CYS A 106 -0.27 4.94 -8.63
C CYS A 106 -0.64 3.85 -9.64
N LYS A 107 -0.71 4.24 -10.92
CA LYS A 107 -0.92 3.28 -12.00
C LYS A 107 0.39 2.60 -12.36
N LYS A 108 0.30 1.52 -13.14
CA LYS A 108 1.50 0.96 -13.78
C LYS A 108 2.16 2.02 -14.66
N GLY A 109 3.48 2.00 -14.65
CA GLY A 109 4.32 3.00 -15.29
C GLY A 109 4.25 4.38 -14.68
N GLN A 110 3.86 4.45 -13.41
CA GLN A 110 3.97 5.65 -12.60
C GLN A 110 4.75 5.37 -11.32
N GLU A 111 5.33 6.41 -10.76
CA GLU A 111 5.90 6.43 -9.41
C GLU A 111 5.25 7.52 -8.57
N LEU A 112 5.26 7.33 -7.25
CA LEU A 112 4.78 8.36 -6.33
C LEU A 112 5.90 9.37 -6.07
N THR A 113 5.62 10.65 -6.34
CA THR A 113 6.49 11.79 -6.06
C THR A 113 5.82 12.75 -5.08
N GLU A 114 6.53 13.81 -4.66
CA GLU A 114 5.96 14.85 -3.78
C GLU A 114 4.72 15.52 -4.39
N ASP A 115 4.71 15.70 -5.72
CA ASP A 115 3.59 16.27 -6.48
C ASP A 115 2.49 15.24 -6.82
N GLY A 116 2.61 14.01 -6.32
CA GLY A 116 1.71 12.90 -6.61
C GLY A 116 2.26 11.91 -7.65
N CYS A 117 1.37 11.16 -8.29
CA CYS A 117 1.78 10.13 -9.25
C CYS A 117 2.32 10.76 -10.53
N LYS A 118 3.53 10.37 -10.90
CA LYS A 118 4.23 10.83 -12.10
C LYS A 118 4.54 9.65 -13.00
N ASP A 119 4.35 9.83 -14.31
CA ASP A 119 4.71 8.80 -15.29
C ASP A 119 6.22 8.55 -15.32
N CYS A 120 6.61 7.29 -15.50
CA CYS A 120 8.00 6.90 -15.65
C CYS A 120 8.61 7.55 -16.90
N GLY A 121 9.82 8.10 -16.73
CA GLY A 121 10.59 8.68 -17.81
C GLY A 121 11.04 7.63 -18.83
N PHE A 122 11.43 8.08 -20.03
CA PHE A 122 11.99 7.19 -21.04
C PHE A 122 13.21 6.44 -20.50
N GLY A 123 13.31 5.15 -20.80
CA GLY A 123 14.38 4.30 -20.25
C GLY A 123 14.07 3.72 -18.87
N THR A 124 12.89 3.97 -18.31
CA THR A 124 12.47 3.44 -17.00
C THR A 124 11.08 2.79 -17.06
N PHE A 125 10.78 1.93 -16.09
CA PHE A 125 9.49 1.27 -15.95
C PHE A 125 9.07 1.06 -14.49
N ASN A 126 7.77 0.92 -14.25
CA ASN A 126 7.22 0.38 -13.02
C ASN A 126 6.07 -0.57 -13.37
N ASP A 127 6.21 -1.86 -13.05
CA ASP A 127 5.20 -2.89 -13.36
C ASP A 127 4.12 -3.04 -12.28
N GLY A 128 4.31 -2.36 -11.14
CA GLY A 128 3.42 -2.34 -9.99
C GLY A 128 2.53 -1.09 -9.90
N ARG A 129 1.87 -0.95 -8.74
CA ARG A 129 1.11 0.27 -8.34
C ARG A 129 1.85 1.09 -7.28
N PHE A 130 3.01 0.60 -6.89
CA PHE A 130 3.82 1.05 -5.75
C PHE A 130 5.28 1.07 -6.20
N GLY A 131 6.13 1.75 -5.45
CA GLY A 131 7.56 1.83 -5.74
C GLY A 131 7.91 2.89 -6.79
N ALA A 132 9.21 2.99 -7.05
CA ALA A 132 9.81 3.97 -7.96
C ALA A 132 10.08 3.36 -9.34
N CYS A 133 10.14 4.21 -10.36
CA CYS A 133 10.49 3.80 -11.71
C CYS A 133 11.93 3.27 -11.76
N GLN A 134 12.08 2.03 -12.19
CA GLN A 134 13.38 1.35 -12.33
C GLN A 134 13.92 1.51 -13.75
N PRO A 135 15.23 1.61 -13.95
CA PRO A 135 15.81 1.62 -15.30
C PRO A 135 15.51 0.32 -16.04
N TRP A 136 15.37 0.39 -17.36
CA TRP A 136 15.27 -0.81 -18.19
C TRP A 136 16.55 -1.65 -18.10
N THR A 137 16.38 -2.97 -18.18
CA THR A 137 17.50 -3.92 -18.23
C THR A 137 18.35 -3.67 -19.49
N ASP A 138 19.65 -3.54 -19.31
CA ASP A 138 20.63 -3.51 -20.41
C ASP A 138 21.00 -4.95 -20.81
N CYS A 139 20.68 -5.33 -22.04
CA CYS A 139 20.98 -6.66 -22.58
C CYS A 139 22.44 -6.84 -23.02
N SER A 140 23.18 -5.73 -23.18
CA SER A 140 24.54 -5.70 -23.74
C SER A 140 25.57 -6.51 -22.92
N PRO A 141 25.61 -6.44 -21.57
CA PRO A 141 26.58 -7.16 -20.75
C PRO A 141 26.53 -8.68 -20.89
N ASP A 142 25.36 -9.24 -21.23
CA ASP A 142 25.14 -10.67 -21.40
C ASP A 142 25.30 -11.15 -22.86
N GLY A 143 25.71 -10.26 -23.77
CA GLY A 143 25.77 -10.57 -25.21
C GLY A 143 24.40 -10.90 -25.81
N LYS A 144 23.33 -10.41 -25.18
CA LYS A 144 21.95 -10.63 -25.62
C LYS A 144 21.47 -9.43 -26.45
N ALA A 145 20.60 -9.71 -27.41
CA ALA A 145 19.87 -8.68 -28.13
C ALA A 145 18.54 -8.37 -27.44
N VAL A 146 18.04 -7.15 -27.64
CA VAL A 146 16.68 -6.78 -27.24
C VAL A 146 15.68 -7.52 -28.12
N LEU A 147 14.91 -8.43 -27.53
CA LEU A 147 13.82 -9.15 -28.22
C LEU A 147 12.53 -8.33 -28.23
N VAL A 148 12.19 -7.76 -27.07
CA VAL A 148 11.01 -6.89 -26.91
C VAL A 148 11.45 -5.62 -26.19
N ASN A 149 11.11 -4.48 -26.79
CA ASN A 149 11.46 -3.19 -26.22
C ASN A 149 10.68 -2.91 -24.93
N GLY A 150 11.32 -2.21 -24.01
CA GLY A 150 10.70 -1.79 -22.75
C GLY A 150 9.58 -0.77 -22.98
N THR A 151 8.70 -0.65 -21.99
CA THR A 151 7.74 0.45 -21.91
C THR A 151 7.80 1.06 -20.52
N ARG A 152 7.03 2.10 -20.24
CA ARG A 152 6.86 2.59 -18.87
C ARG A 152 6.30 1.53 -17.92
N GLU A 153 5.61 0.50 -18.40
CA GLU A 153 4.92 -0.49 -17.56
C GLU A 153 5.62 -1.85 -17.50
N ARG A 154 6.61 -2.08 -18.36
CA ARG A 154 7.29 -3.37 -18.48
C ARG A 154 8.75 -3.18 -18.86
N ASP A 155 9.58 -4.06 -18.35
CA ASP A 155 11.00 -4.07 -18.69
C ASP A 155 11.24 -4.56 -20.13
N VAL A 156 12.46 -4.32 -20.61
CA VAL A 156 13.03 -4.91 -21.81
C VAL A 156 13.15 -6.42 -21.63
N VAL A 157 12.83 -7.19 -22.68
CA VAL A 157 13.06 -8.63 -22.72
C VAL A 157 14.30 -8.91 -23.55
N CYS A 158 15.33 -9.48 -22.93
CA CYS A 158 16.56 -9.88 -23.60
C CYS A 158 16.48 -11.32 -24.11
N ALA A 159 17.02 -11.57 -25.31
CA ALA A 159 17.20 -12.92 -25.85
C ALA A 159 18.64 -13.08 -26.37
N PRO A 160 19.19 -14.31 -26.41
CA PRO A 160 20.43 -14.56 -27.12
C PRO A 160 20.33 -13.99 -28.54
N ALA A 161 21.41 -13.39 -29.05
CA ALA A 161 21.48 -13.05 -30.46
C ALA A 161 21.21 -14.34 -31.25
N GLY A 162 20.07 -14.40 -31.94
CA GLY A 162 19.78 -15.52 -32.82
C GLY A 162 20.92 -15.68 -33.83
N PRO A 163 21.15 -16.88 -34.39
CA PRO A 163 22.01 -16.97 -35.55
C PRO A 163 21.48 -15.97 -36.56
N ASP A 164 22.36 -15.09 -37.04
CA ASP A 164 22.05 -14.12 -38.07
C ASP A 164 21.10 -14.75 -39.08
N PHE A 165 20.05 -14.03 -39.46
CA PHE A 165 19.53 -14.17 -40.81
C PHE A 165 20.68 -13.78 -41.74
N SER A 166 21.63 -14.68 -41.92
CA SER A 166 22.53 -14.69 -43.06
C SER A 166 21.60 -14.66 -44.26
N PRO A 167 21.69 -13.65 -45.14
CA PRO A 167 21.06 -13.75 -46.45
C PRO A 167 21.84 -14.85 -47.18
N GLY A 168 21.45 -16.09 -46.92
CA GLY A 168 21.97 -17.28 -47.55
C GLY A 168 21.66 -17.17 -49.02
N THR A 169 22.73 -16.98 -49.78
CA THR A 169 22.94 -17.30 -51.18
C THR A 169 21.75 -18.00 -51.82
N SER A 170 21.15 -17.35 -52.83
CA SER A 170 20.14 -17.91 -53.71
C SER A 170 20.50 -19.33 -54.14
N ALA A 171 19.85 -20.33 -53.55
CA ALA A 171 19.74 -21.64 -54.14
C ALA A 171 18.53 -21.60 -55.08
N ALA A 172 18.81 -21.68 -56.38
CA ALA A 172 17.80 -21.74 -57.43
C ALA A 172 16.79 -22.87 -57.15
N PRO A 173 15.48 -22.67 -57.42
CA PRO A 173 14.52 -23.73 -57.28
C PRO A 173 14.72 -24.76 -58.40
N HIS A 174 15.05 -26.00 -58.01
CA HIS A 174 14.90 -27.17 -58.87
C HIS A 174 13.42 -27.36 -59.18
N SER A 175 13.11 -27.26 -60.47
CA SER A 175 11.82 -27.56 -61.07
C SER A 175 11.47 -29.05 -60.95
N HIS A 176 10.34 -29.37 -60.32
CA HIS A 176 9.57 -30.58 -60.63
C HIS A 176 8.07 -30.30 -60.66
N PRO A 177 7.30 -30.98 -61.54
CA PRO A 177 6.01 -30.51 -61.99
C PRO A 177 4.84 -31.10 -61.18
N GLY A 178 3.80 -30.27 -61.02
CA GLY A 178 2.43 -30.73 -60.83
C GLY A 178 1.91 -30.74 -59.38
N GLN A 179 1.14 -29.71 -59.01
CA GLN A 179 -0.25 -29.88 -58.57
C GLN A 179 -0.96 -28.53 -58.37
N ALA A 180 -2.29 -28.62 -58.44
CA ALA A 180 -3.24 -27.59 -58.86
C ALA A 180 -3.34 -26.34 -57.97
N PHE A 181 -3.45 -25.19 -58.64
CA PHE A 181 -3.90 -23.92 -58.08
C PHE A 181 -5.39 -24.01 -57.67
N ARG A 182 -5.68 -23.75 -56.39
CA ARG A 182 -6.97 -23.19 -55.95
C ARG A 182 -6.70 -21.86 -55.27
N LYS A 183 -7.19 -20.77 -55.87
CA LYS A 183 -7.13 -19.41 -55.35
C LYS A 183 -8.14 -19.25 -54.20
N PRO A 184 -7.78 -18.60 -53.09
CA PRO A 184 -8.74 -17.89 -52.25
C PRO A 184 -8.93 -16.45 -52.73
N VAL A 185 -10.18 -16.02 -52.72
CA VAL A 185 -10.72 -14.69 -53.04
C VAL A 185 -10.30 -13.68 -51.97
N PRO A 186 -9.88 -12.44 -52.32
CA PRO A 186 -9.78 -11.37 -51.33
C PRO A 186 -11.13 -10.68 -51.16
N THR A 187 -11.65 -10.69 -49.94
CA THR A 187 -12.79 -9.86 -49.54
C THR A 187 -12.25 -8.48 -49.19
N ALA A 188 -12.66 -7.48 -49.97
CA ALA A 188 -12.44 -6.08 -49.66
C ALA A 188 -13.36 -5.68 -48.50
N GLN A 189 -12.80 -5.07 -47.46
CA GLN A 189 -13.51 -4.06 -46.68
C GLN A 189 -12.59 -2.87 -46.43
N GLU A 190 -13.22 -1.73 -46.58
CA GLU A 190 -12.75 -0.37 -46.72
C GLU A 190 -13.26 0.38 -45.50
N GLU A 191 -12.38 1.09 -44.79
CA GLU A 191 -12.77 2.24 -43.99
C GLU A 191 -11.58 3.20 -43.85
N ASP A 192 -11.68 4.25 -44.66
CA ASP A 192 -10.93 5.49 -44.66
C ASP A 192 -11.56 6.46 -43.63
N ALA A 193 -10.73 7.25 -42.95
CA ALA A 193 -10.95 8.69 -42.67
C ALA A 193 -10.02 9.19 -41.55
N CYS A 194 -8.86 9.72 -41.95
CA CYS A 194 -8.10 10.67 -41.15
C CYS A 194 -8.43 12.08 -41.67
N SER A 195 -9.18 12.87 -40.91
CA SER A 195 -9.40 14.30 -41.18
C SER A 195 -8.73 15.12 -40.09
N CYS A 196 -7.58 15.70 -40.41
CA CYS A 196 -6.95 16.76 -39.62
C CYS A 196 -7.13 18.07 -40.38
N GLY A 197 -7.99 18.95 -39.89
CA GLY A 197 -8.09 20.35 -40.32
C GLY A 197 -7.63 21.27 -39.19
N PHE A 198 -6.56 22.02 -39.43
CA PHE A 198 -6.15 23.18 -38.61
C PHE A 198 -7.02 24.39 -38.98
N PRO A 199 -7.42 25.23 -38.02
CA PRO A 199 -7.85 26.60 -38.33
C PRO A 199 -6.69 27.59 -38.16
N GLU A 200 -6.44 28.37 -39.21
CA GLU A 200 -5.64 29.60 -39.18
C GLU A 200 -6.43 30.75 -38.53
N GLU A 201 -5.68 31.60 -37.84
CA GLU A 201 -6.05 32.89 -37.26
C GLU A 201 -6.34 33.92 -38.36
N GLU A 202 -7.25 34.86 -38.17
CA GLU A 202 -7.21 36.20 -38.79
C GLU A 202 -8.10 37.18 -37.98
N GLU A 203 -7.71 38.45 -38.01
CA GLU A 203 -7.91 39.52 -37.03
C GLU A 203 -9.24 40.32 -37.09
N GLY A 204 -9.48 41.12 -36.02
CA GLY A 204 -10.13 42.44 -36.05
C GLY A 204 -11.66 42.48 -35.94
N GLU A 205 -12.35 43.47 -35.34
CA GLU A 205 -12.03 44.71 -34.64
C GLU A 205 -13.37 45.25 -34.06
N GLU A 206 -13.30 45.99 -32.93
CA GLU A 206 -14.22 47.02 -32.38
C GLU A 206 -15.77 46.89 -32.31
N GLY A 207 -16.33 47.43 -31.21
CA GLY A 207 -17.61 48.18 -31.33
C GLY A 207 -18.67 48.07 -30.23
N LYS A 208 -18.35 48.44 -28.98
CA LYS A 208 -19.13 49.32 -28.07
C LYS A 208 -20.68 49.35 -28.12
N LEU A 209 -21.31 48.93 -27.01
CA LEU A 209 -22.29 49.71 -26.22
C LEU A 209 -22.63 48.99 -24.91
#